data_AF-A0A368H609-F1
#
_entry.id   AF-A0A368H609-F1
#
_cell.length_a   1.000
_cell.length_b   1.000
_cell.length_c   1.000
_cell.angle_alpha   90.00
_cell.angle_beta   90.00
_cell.angle_gamma   90.00
#
_symmetry.space_group_name_H-M   'P 1'
#
loop_
_entity.id
_entity.type
_entity.pdbx_description
1 polymer ?
#
loop_
_entity_poly.entity_id
_entity_poly.type
_entity_poly.pdbx_seq_one_letter_code
_entity_poly.pdbx_strand_id
1 'polypeptide(L)'
;MDPMVEKFRKTRKMKHAVGATRSQLKTEPSAKCNSVKLKKIMHQKMSFSATISKQMIYSAAVMTYPRRIVNVICSRHSFSYIVVTSPIYCEHRKARLTCFTFLQP
;
A
#
# COMPACT_ATOMS: atom_id res chain seq x y z
N MET A 1 -22.94 1.01 -35.89
CA MET A 1 -23.59 0.80 -34.58
C MET A 1 -23.59 -0.71 -34.34
N ASP A 2 -22.86 -1.14 -33.30
CA ASP A 2 -21.98 -2.32 -33.23
C ASP A 2 -22.65 -3.72 -33.11
N PRO A 3 -22.38 -4.66 -34.03
CA PRO A 3 -22.89 -6.04 -33.99
C PRO A 3 -21.92 -7.05 -33.33
N MET A 4 -21.46 -6.80 -32.10
CA MET A 4 -20.52 -7.71 -31.39
C MET A 4 -20.95 -8.10 -29.97
N VAL A 5 -22.27 -8.24 -29.71
CA VAL A 5 -22.81 -8.66 -28.39
C VAL A 5 -23.75 -9.85 -28.55
N GLU A 6 -23.33 -10.97 -29.16
CA GLU A 6 -24.23 -12.15 -29.22
C GLU A 6 -23.56 -13.53 -29.36
N LYS A 7 -22.27 -13.71 -29.06
CA LYS A 7 -21.67 -15.04 -29.32
C LYS A 7 -20.55 -15.51 -28.39
N PHE A 8 -20.73 -15.33 -27.08
CA PHE A 8 -19.89 -16.04 -26.10
C PHE A 8 -20.70 -16.89 -25.11
N ARG A 9 -21.71 -17.59 -25.62
CA ARG A 9 -22.40 -18.66 -24.89
C ARG A 9 -22.30 -19.94 -25.69
N LYS A 10 -21.20 -20.70 -25.49
CA LYS A 10 -21.20 -22.18 -25.40
C LYS A 10 -19.78 -22.78 -25.22
N THR A 11 -19.64 -23.45 -24.07
CA THR A 11 -18.97 -24.75 -23.85
C THR A 11 -17.45 -24.88 -24.02
N ARG A 12 -16.73 -24.93 -22.88
CA ARG A 12 -15.73 -25.98 -22.58
C ARG A 12 -15.73 -26.29 -21.07
N LYS A 13 -16.16 -27.49 -20.69
CA LYS A 13 -15.91 -28.09 -19.36
C LYS A 13 -14.47 -28.63 -19.35
N MET A 14 -13.64 -28.22 -18.39
CA MET A 14 -12.38 -28.89 -18.03
C MET A 14 -12.12 -28.80 -16.52
N LYS A 15 -12.36 -29.95 -15.87
CA LYS A 15 -11.62 -30.65 -14.80
C LYS A 15 -10.85 -29.81 -13.74
N HIS A 16 -11.17 -30.12 -12.48
CA HIS A 16 -10.53 -29.62 -11.27
C HIS A 16 -9.05 -30.02 -11.21
N ALA A 17 -8.17 -29.07 -10.87
CA ALA A 17 -7.08 -29.16 -9.89
C ALA A 17 -5.96 -28.14 -10.23
N VAL A 18 -5.19 -27.80 -9.19
CA VAL A 18 -3.86 -27.15 -9.22
C VAL A 18 -3.83 -25.64 -8.95
N GLY A 19 -3.43 -25.32 -7.72
CA GLY A 19 -2.38 -24.32 -7.49
C GLY A 19 -2.83 -22.96 -6.97
N ALA A 20 -2.83 -22.80 -5.65
CA ALA A 20 -2.72 -21.50 -5.01
C ALA A 20 -1.32 -20.91 -5.30
N THR A 21 -1.12 -20.29 -6.47
CA THR A 21 0.04 -19.43 -6.71
C THR A 21 -0.20 -18.10 -6.02
N ARG A 22 0.25 -18.03 -4.76
CA ARG A 22 0.54 -16.79 -4.06
C ARG A 22 1.52 -16.00 -4.91
N SER A 23 1.01 -15.12 -5.77
CA SER A 23 1.80 -14.20 -6.58
C SER A 23 2.82 -13.54 -5.65
N GLN A 24 4.08 -13.88 -5.86
CA GLN A 24 5.20 -13.18 -5.26
C GLN A 24 5.04 -11.72 -5.68
N LEU A 25 4.59 -10.90 -4.73
CA LEU A 25 4.65 -9.47 -4.91
C LEU A 25 6.14 -9.11 -4.94
N LYS A 26 6.69 -9.03 -6.16
CA LYS A 26 7.97 -8.40 -6.42
C LYS A 26 7.95 -7.07 -5.70
N THR A 27 8.88 -6.90 -4.77
CA THR A 27 9.10 -5.63 -4.10
C THR A 27 9.82 -4.76 -5.11
N GLU A 28 9.05 -4.18 -6.03
CA GLU A 28 9.54 -3.13 -6.92
C GLU A 28 10.15 -2.02 -6.06
N PRO A 29 11.36 -1.55 -6.37
CA PRO A 29 11.98 -0.43 -5.64
C PRO A 29 11.04 0.77 -5.73
N SER A 30 10.48 1.16 -4.60
CA SER A 30 9.30 2.04 -4.54
C SER A 30 9.64 3.47 -5.00
N ALA A 31 9.25 3.83 -6.23
CA ALA A 31 9.12 5.23 -6.66
C ALA A 31 8.15 6.05 -5.77
N LYS A 32 7.39 5.38 -4.90
CA LYS A 32 6.39 5.97 -4.00
C LYS A 32 6.94 6.43 -2.63
N CYS A 33 8.23 6.68 -2.52
CA CYS A 33 8.83 7.19 -1.29
C CYS A 33 9.95 8.18 -1.58
N ASN A 34 9.81 9.42 -1.10
CA ASN A 34 10.76 10.50 -1.37
C ASN A 34 11.57 10.92 -0.13
N SER A 35 11.39 10.25 1.01
CA SER A 35 12.08 10.57 2.26
C SER A 35 12.70 9.33 2.91
N VAL A 36 14.02 9.28 2.92
CA VAL A 36 14.82 8.22 3.58
C VAL A 36 14.53 8.17 5.08
N LYS A 37 14.38 9.33 5.73
CA LYS A 37 14.06 9.44 7.16
C LYS A 37 12.70 8.80 7.47
N LEU A 38 11.68 9.09 6.66
CA LEU A 38 10.34 8.53 6.83
C LEU A 38 10.32 7.02 6.53
N LYS A 39 11.03 6.58 5.48
CA LYS A 39 11.20 5.16 5.17
C LYS A 39 11.78 4.37 6.35
N LYS A 40 12.80 4.92 7.02
CA LYS A 40 13.43 4.30 8.20
C LYS A 40 12.44 4.18 9.36
N ILE A 41 11.67 5.24 9.64
CA ILE A 41 10.61 5.21 10.67
C ILE A 41 9.60 4.11 10.36
N MET A 42 9.09 4.05 9.14
CA MET A 42 8.10 3.04 8.75
C MET A 42 8.67 1.62 8.88
N HIS A 43 9.89 1.38 8.40
CA HIS A 43 10.53 0.08 8.52
C HIS A 43 10.66 -0.40 9.98
N GLN A 44 11.07 0.52 10.88
CA GLN A 44 11.31 0.23 12.29
C GLN A 44 10.02 0.10 13.12
N LYS A 45 9.01 0.94 12.85
CA LYS A 45 7.80 1.04 13.67
C LYS A 45 6.64 0.15 13.21
N MET A 46 6.71 -0.40 11.99
CA MET A 46 5.71 -1.36 11.51
C MET A 46 5.81 -2.71 12.23
N SER A 47 4.66 -3.18 12.70
CA SER A 47 4.40 -4.51 13.25
C SER A 47 3.48 -5.32 12.32
N PHE A 48 2.96 -6.46 12.78
CA PHE A 48 1.99 -7.25 12.02
C PHE A 48 0.55 -6.69 12.07
N SER A 49 0.26 -5.76 13.00
CA SER A 49 -1.05 -5.13 13.16
C SER A 49 -1.10 -3.78 12.44
N ALA A 50 -2.14 -3.58 11.63
CA ALA A 50 -2.37 -2.31 10.93
C ALA A 50 -2.57 -1.16 11.92
N THR A 51 -3.39 -1.37 12.95
CA THR A 51 -3.71 -0.37 13.98
C THR A 51 -2.47 0.04 14.77
N ILE A 52 -1.72 -0.94 15.27
CA ILE A 52 -0.50 -0.68 16.04
C ILE A 52 0.54 0.01 15.15
N SER A 53 0.73 -0.46 13.92
CA SER A 53 1.67 0.18 12.98
C SER A 53 1.27 1.62 12.69
N LYS A 54 -0.03 1.90 12.47
CA LYS A 54 -0.53 3.26 12.23
C LYS A 54 -0.18 4.19 13.39
N GLN A 55 -0.48 3.76 14.63
CA GLN A 55 -0.20 4.53 15.84
C GLN A 55 1.31 4.76 16.02
N MET A 56 2.12 3.72 15.92
CA MET A 56 3.56 3.81 16.13
C MET A 56 4.28 4.66 15.08
N ILE A 57 3.88 4.55 13.81
CA ILE A 57 4.41 5.40 12.73
C ILE A 57 4.00 6.85 12.96
N TYR A 58 2.73 7.10 13.28
CA TYR A 58 2.22 8.45 13.52
C TYR A 58 2.97 9.14 14.67
N SER A 59 3.06 8.49 15.83
CA SER A 59 3.76 9.05 17.00
C SER A 59 5.22 9.36 16.68
N ALA A 60 5.94 8.43 16.04
CA ALA A 60 7.35 8.66 15.67
C ALA A 60 7.51 9.76 14.61
N ALA A 61 6.60 9.85 13.64
CA ALA A 61 6.65 10.85 12.58
C ALA A 61 6.33 12.26 13.10
N VAL A 62 5.33 12.43 13.97
CA VAL A 62 5.02 13.73 14.59
C VAL A 62 6.18 14.24 15.45
N MET A 63 6.87 13.35 16.18
CA MET A 63 8.10 13.72 16.91
C MET A 63 9.24 14.11 15.96
N THR A 64 9.31 13.48 14.79
CA THR A 64 10.38 13.71 13.81
C THR A 64 10.17 14.98 12.98
N TYR A 65 8.91 15.35 12.74
CA TYR A 65 8.49 16.47 11.92
C TYR A 65 7.61 17.42 12.74
N PRO A 66 8.20 18.16 13.70
CA PRO A 66 7.44 19.08 14.55
C PRO A 66 6.74 20.15 13.69
N ARG A 67 5.56 20.60 14.14
CA ARG A 67 4.72 21.60 13.46
C ARG A 67 4.17 21.18 12.08
N ARG A 68 4.28 19.90 11.71
CA ARG A 68 3.69 19.37 10.47
C ARG A 68 2.53 18.44 10.80
N ILE A 69 1.51 18.45 9.96
CA ILE A 69 0.38 17.53 10.08
C ILE A 69 0.72 16.25 9.33
N VAL A 70 0.82 15.14 10.07
CA VAL A 70 1.18 13.82 9.54
C VAL A 70 -0.07 12.97 9.41
N ASN A 71 -0.24 12.27 8.28
CA ASN A 71 -1.28 11.28 8.08
C ASN A 71 -0.66 9.92 7.79
N VAL A 72 -1.24 8.87 8.38
CA VAL A 72 -0.79 7.48 8.20
C VAL A 72 -1.99 6.59 7.88
N ILE A 73 -1.89 5.84 6.79
CA ILE A 73 -2.84 4.81 6.39
C ILE A 73 -2.10 3.48 6.42
N CYS A 74 -2.66 2.45 7.03
CA CYS A 74 -2.10 1.10 7.02
C CYS A 74 -3.19 0.09 6.72
N SER A 75 -2.94 -0.82 5.78
CA SER A 75 -3.90 -1.85 5.39
C SER A 75 -3.20 -3.16 5.03
N ARG A 76 -3.89 -4.26 5.32
CA ARG A 76 -3.50 -5.61 4.85
C ARG A 76 -4.03 -5.91 3.44
N HIS A 77 -4.93 -5.06 2.96
CA HIS A 77 -5.55 -5.12 1.64
C HIS A 77 -5.10 -3.93 0.79
N SER A 78 -5.32 -4.02 -0.51
CA SER A 78 -5.13 -2.90 -1.42
C SER A 78 -6.10 -1.77 -1.11
N PHE A 79 -5.65 -0.53 -1.28
CA PHE A 79 -6.45 0.68 -1.17
C PHE A 79 -5.95 1.70 -2.20
N SER A 80 -6.84 2.59 -2.62
CA SER A 80 -6.52 3.71 -3.51
C SER A 80 -6.49 5.02 -2.73
N TYR A 81 -5.63 5.96 -3.14
CA TYR A 81 -5.52 7.27 -2.52
C TYR A 81 -5.06 8.32 -3.54
N ILE A 82 -5.41 9.58 -3.30
CA ILE A 82 -4.94 10.74 -4.06
C ILE A 82 -4.25 11.66 -3.06
N VAL A 83 -3.04 12.09 -3.38
CA VAL A 83 -2.24 13.00 -2.54
C VAL A 83 -1.83 14.17 -3.39
N VAL A 84 -2.45 15.32 -3.14
CA VAL A 84 -2.13 16.57 -3.83
C VAL A 84 -1.01 17.24 -3.05
N THR A 85 0.07 17.61 -3.76
CA THR A 85 1.15 18.51 -3.30
C THR A 85 1.89 18.14 -2.01
N SER A 86 1.85 16.89 -1.54
CA SER A 86 2.59 16.51 -0.33
C SER A 86 4.10 16.56 -0.57
N PRO A 87 4.86 17.39 0.19
CA PRO A 87 6.30 17.52 -0.02
C PRO A 87 7.08 16.29 0.48
N ILE A 88 6.53 15.55 1.45
CA ILE A 88 7.19 14.39 2.07
C ILE A 88 6.16 13.26 2.18
N TYR A 89 6.43 12.16 1.50
CA TYR A 89 5.58 10.97 1.50
C TYR A 89 6.40 9.68 1.38
N CYS A 90 5.81 8.58 1.85
CA CYS A 90 6.39 7.25 1.71
C CYS A 90 5.32 6.16 1.78
N GLU A 91 5.27 5.29 0.76
CA GLU A 91 4.64 3.97 0.84
C GLU A 91 5.72 2.95 1.22
N HIS A 92 5.50 2.19 2.29
CA HIS A 92 6.40 1.12 2.71
C HIS A 92 5.60 -0.13 3.03
N ARG A 93 6.08 -1.26 2.50
CA ARG A 93 5.47 -2.58 2.71
C ARG A 93 6.36 -3.45 3.58
N LYS A 94 5.74 -4.09 4.58
CA LYS A 94 6.38 -5.10 5.43
C LYS A 94 5.47 -6.33 5.48
N ALA A 95 5.94 -7.44 4.93
CA ALA A 95 5.16 -8.67 4.75
C ALA A 95 3.83 -8.45 4.00
N ARG A 96 2.68 -8.62 4.70
CA ARG A 96 1.33 -8.41 4.15
C ARG A 96 0.71 -7.07 4.54
N LEU A 97 1.45 -6.20 5.23
CA LEU A 97 0.96 -4.88 5.63
C LEU A 97 1.63 -3.82 4.77
N THR A 98 0.82 -2.99 4.12
CA THR A 98 1.26 -1.78 3.42
C THR A 98 0.84 -0.59 4.25
N CYS A 99 1.79 0.29 4.54
CA CYS A 99 1.50 1.60 5.12
C CYS A 99 1.88 2.69 4.13
N PHE A 100 1.11 3.77 4.14
CA PHE A 100 1.38 4.99 3.42
C PHE A 100 1.38 6.15 4.43
N THR A 101 2.40 6.99 4.39
CA THR A 101 2.55 8.13 5.30
C THR A 101 2.91 9.37 4.50
N PHE A 102 2.26 10.49 4.80
CA PHE A 102 2.50 11.76 4.12
C PHE A 102 2.28 12.93 5.06
N LEU A 103 2.99 14.03 4.79
CA LEU A 103 2.77 15.31 5.46
C LEU A 103 1.77 16.14 4.64
N GLN A 104 0.82 16.80 5.30
CA GLN A 104 0.05 17.84 4.62
C GLN A 104 0.98 19.00 4.22
N PRO A 105 0.70 19.69 3.09
CA PRO A 105 1.46 20.85 2.64
C PRO A 105 1.78 21.81 3.78
#